data_AF-A0A7R9J142-F1
#
_entry.id   AF-A0A7R9J142-F1
#
_cell.length_a   1.000
_cell.length_b   1.000
_cell.length_c   1.000
_cell.angle_alpha   90.00
_cell.angle_beta   90.00
_cell.angle_gamma   90.00
#
_symmetry.space_group_name_H-M   'P 1'
#
loop_
_entity.id
_entity.type
_entity.pdbx_description
1 polymer ?
#
loop_
_entity_poly.entity_id
_entity_poly.type
_entity_poly.pdbx_seq_one_letter_code
_entity_poly.pdbx_strand_id
1 'polypeptide(L)'
;MNANHKTIFVLDHTPYFGISSEYLIEFDFTKSRGPGFIPLAPISKSLWTCSVEAAIEYCRVVWDLFPQGKLVRFIVSDLSARTLNTWSPQQQNIQHIISSLASIGTPPRPQQEDFSVIHGLKAAAEAHCECTDIQHEKRTSLTENASKVLNRCRVIVIMSARDDASMKSLEDIFQNILIQQNKIAASSDQLVSSILTSEVHSVKAGGELSGKLSNLIMSHYNLGSTTVTGIPMKEEQNASSSANYDRDGTDYETVTLKWCTPRGCSASEMQNCIAMHRITPADVNSRPSSCLINFLLSGRSVMLEMPRKAGGKMISHLLAAHGGEIFVHTLVTARSVLEDPPSISEGSGGRITDYRITVSGGKEYHLLRIEGVMFFAQRTLRPSFNLDDKCYWFQDFGMMMKNNKLFPRKRKYEQTEEETLLNRSRAQLDRHTKFWPITISATFLFNLKNYVDPLPTLMLKEELTDEEVVECKQIIYSLIGQESKHEPLQTPSMGQRGKGPK
;
A
#
# COMPACT_ATOMS: atom_id res chain seq x y z
N MET A 1 1.82 -6.32 -22.63
CA MET A 1 1.62 -5.26 -21.62
C MET A 1 0.39 -4.46 -21.99
N ASN A 2 -0.38 -3.97 -21.00
CA ASN A 2 -1.52 -3.09 -21.23
C ASN A 2 -1.06 -1.66 -21.57
N ALA A 3 -1.91 -0.87 -22.22
CA ALA A 3 -1.62 0.52 -22.61
C ALA A 3 -1.35 1.47 -21.44
N ASN A 4 -1.61 1.03 -20.20
CA ASN A 4 -1.37 1.82 -18.99
C ASN A 4 0.07 1.73 -18.45
N HIS A 5 0.98 1.03 -19.13
CA HIS A 5 2.38 0.98 -18.72
C HIS A 5 3.12 2.31 -18.98
N LYS A 6 2.90 2.92 -20.15
CA LYS A 6 3.47 4.20 -20.56
C LYS A 6 2.35 5.19 -20.85
N THR A 7 2.45 6.38 -20.27
CA THR A 7 1.62 7.53 -20.62
C THR A 7 2.53 8.71 -20.98
N ILE A 8 2.23 9.42 -22.06
CA ILE A 8 2.95 10.63 -22.45
C ILE A 8 1.95 11.79 -22.42
N PHE A 9 2.25 12.85 -21.68
CA PHE A 9 1.58 14.13 -21.80
C PHE A 9 2.33 15.01 -22.79
N VAL A 10 1.61 15.54 -23.77
CA VAL A 10 2.08 16.61 -24.65
C VAL A 10 1.30 17.87 -24.31
N LEU A 11 2.00 18.87 -23.78
CA LEU A 11 1.40 20.15 -23.38
C LEU A 11 1.78 21.24 -24.38
N ASP A 12 0.78 21.91 -24.92
CA ASP A 12 0.96 23.07 -25.79
C ASP A 12 1.41 24.29 -24.97
N HIS A 13 2.57 24.84 -25.31
CA HIS A 13 3.16 26.05 -24.70
C HIS A 13 3.28 27.19 -25.73
N THR A 14 2.48 27.15 -26.79
CA THR A 14 2.34 28.26 -27.73
C THR A 14 1.81 29.52 -27.02
N PRO A 15 2.03 30.74 -27.57
CA PRO A 15 1.50 31.98 -26.99
C PRO A 15 -0.01 31.96 -26.72
N TYR A 16 -0.77 31.17 -27.47
CA TYR A 16 -2.21 31.01 -27.27
C TYR A 16 -2.54 30.47 -25.87
N PHE A 17 -1.74 29.55 -25.33
CA PHE A 17 -1.96 29.00 -24.00
C PHE A 17 -1.68 29.99 -22.85
N GLY A 18 -1.13 31.18 -23.17
CA GLY A 18 -0.95 32.27 -22.22
C GLY A 18 -2.23 33.06 -21.93
N ILE A 19 -3.30 32.89 -22.70
CA ILE A 19 -4.56 33.62 -22.50
C ILE A 19 -5.32 33.12 -21.26
N SER A 20 -6.23 33.96 -20.76
CA SER A 20 -7.13 33.60 -19.66
C SER A 20 -8.01 32.40 -20.03
N SER A 21 -8.20 31.49 -19.08
CA SER A 21 -9.18 30.40 -19.17
C SER A 21 -10.62 30.86 -18.93
N GLU A 22 -10.83 32.14 -18.57
CA GLU A 22 -12.10 32.73 -18.15
C GLU A 22 -12.74 32.04 -16.93
N TYR A 23 -12.03 31.08 -16.31
CA TYR A 23 -12.40 30.47 -15.05
C TYR A 23 -11.99 31.40 -13.90
N LEU A 24 -12.96 32.16 -13.40
CA LEU A 24 -12.76 33.13 -12.33
C LEU A 24 -12.58 32.45 -10.98
N ILE A 25 -11.56 32.87 -10.26
CA ILE A 25 -11.20 32.42 -8.92
C ILE A 25 -11.36 33.61 -7.99
N GLU A 26 -12.29 33.48 -7.05
CA GLU A 26 -12.40 34.43 -5.95
C GLU A 26 -11.21 34.28 -5.01
N PHE A 27 -10.52 35.38 -4.76
CA PHE A 27 -9.29 35.40 -3.99
C PHE A 27 -9.36 36.53 -2.95
N ASP A 28 -9.95 36.23 -1.78
CA ASP A 28 -10.09 37.17 -0.66
C ASP A 28 -9.49 36.57 0.62
N PHE A 29 -8.48 37.25 1.18
CA PHE A 29 -7.77 36.82 2.39
C PHE A 29 -8.33 37.41 3.69
N THR A 30 -9.30 38.32 3.62
CA THR A 30 -9.65 39.13 4.77
C THR A 30 -10.83 38.53 5.55
N LYS A 31 -10.55 38.09 6.79
CA LYS A 31 -11.56 37.50 7.69
C LYS A 31 -12.50 38.52 8.33
N SER A 32 -12.25 39.83 8.18
CA SER A 32 -13.00 40.91 8.85
C SER A 32 -13.73 41.79 7.84
N ARG A 33 -15.02 41.50 7.60
CA ARG A 33 -15.90 42.32 6.76
C ARG A 33 -16.51 43.44 7.60
N GLY A 34 -15.82 44.58 7.67
CA GLY A 34 -16.39 45.82 8.19
C GLY A 34 -17.28 46.52 7.14
N PRO A 35 -18.18 47.43 7.54
CA PRO A 35 -18.90 48.28 6.60
C PRO A 35 -17.91 49.13 5.79
N GLY A 36 -17.99 49.06 4.46
CA GLY A 36 -17.07 49.75 3.52
C GLY A 36 -16.02 48.86 2.86
N PHE A 37 -16.04 47.54 3.08
CA PHE A 37 -15.12 46.60 2.43
C PHE A 37 -15.43 46.44 0.93
N ILE A 38 -14.41 46.61 0.08
CA ILE A 38 -14.47 46.36 -1.37
C ILE A 38 -13.76 45.02 -1.64
N PRO A 39 -14.46 44.00 -2.16
CA PRO A 39 -13.85 42.72 -2.47
C PRO A 39 -12.82 42.88 -3.60
N LEU A 40 -11.75 42.10 -3.54
CA LEU A 40 -10.75 42.05 -4.61
C LEU A 40 -11.39 41.50 -5.89
N ALA A 41 -10.93 42.03 -7.03
CA ALA A 41 -11.37 41.54 -8.32
C ALA A 41 -10.95 40.06 -8.48
N PRO A 42 -11.85 39.17 -8.95
CA PRO A 42 -11.50 37.79 -9.24
C PRO A 42 -10.35 37.70 -10.23
N ILE A 43 -9.47 36.73 -10.04
CA ILE A 43 -8.38 36.43 -10.97
C ILE A 43 -8.74 35.21 -11.80
N SER A 44 -8.12 35.02 -12.96
CA SER A 44 -8.29 33.80 -13.76
C SER A 44 -6.94 33.17 -14.06
N LYS A 45 -6.93 31.85 -14.09
CA LYS A 45 -5.76 31.07 -14.54
C LYS A 45 -5.64 31.15 -16.06
N SER A 46 -4.43 31.00 -16.58
CA SER A 46 -4.25 30.80 -18.03
C SER A 46 -4.63 29.38 -18.45
N LEU A 47 -4.84 29.16 -19.75
CA LEU A 47 -5.03 27.82 -20.30
C LEU A 47 -3.86 26.89 -19.96
N TRP A 48 -2.64 27.42 -20.02
CA TRP A 48 -1.42 26.71 -19.60
C TRP A 48 -1.49 26.23 -18.16
N THR A 49 -1.81 27.14 -17.22
CA THR A 49 -1.87 26.78 -15.80
C THR A 49 -2.92 25.71 -15.54
N CYS A 50 -4.11 25.83 -16.13
CA CYS A 50 -5.16 24.81 -16.02
C CYS A 50 -4.71 23.44 -16.57
N SER A 51 -3.99 23.45 -17.70
CA SER A 51 -3.48 22.22 -18.33
C SER A 51 -2.43 21.52 -17.48
N VAL A 52 -1.51 22.30 -16.92
CA VAL A 52 -0.46 21.81 -16.02
C VAL A 52 -1.06 21.24 -14.73
N GLU A 53 -1.98 21.97 -14.08
CA GLU A 53 -2.64 21.50 -12.86
C GLU A 53 -3.37 20.17 -13.07
N ALA A 54 -4.16 20.08 -14.15
CA ALA A 54 -4.92 18.88 -14.46
C ALA A 54 -4.01 17.68 -14.76
N ALA A 55 -2.90 17.89 -15.50
CA ALA A 55 -1.93 16.84 -15.79
C ALA A 55 -1.13 16.39 -14.55
N ILE A 56 -0.78 17.31 -13.65
CA ILE A 56 -0.11 16.99 -12.38
C ILE A 56 -1.04 16.17 -11.48
N GLU A 57 -2.32 16.56 -11.37
CA GLU A 57 -3.31 15.83 -10.57
C GLU A 57 -3.53 14.41 -11.08
N TYR A 58 -3.57 14.24 -12.41
CA TYR A 58 -3.56 12.92 -13.04
C TYR A 58 -2.36 12.09 -12.57
N CYS A 59 -1.15 12.67 -12.60
CA CYS A 59 0.07 11.95 -12.19
C CYS A 59 0.11 11.62 -10.71
N ARG A 60 -0.41 12.52 -9.85
CA ARG A 60 -0.52 12.29 -8.41
C ARG A 60 -1.33 11.02 -8.13
N VAL A 61 -2.52 10.93 -8.73
CA VAL A 61 -3.39 9.75 -8.59
C VAL A 61 -2.71 8.47 -9.10
N VAL A 62 -2.03 8.53 -10.26
CA VAL A 62 -1.30 7.37 -10.80
C VAL A 62 -0.21 6.91 -9.84
N TRP A 63 0.64 7.82 -9.35
CA TRP A 63 1.80 7.46 -8.54
C TRP A 63 1.46 7.09 -7.10
N ASP A 64 0.38 7.62 -6.54
CA ASP A 64 -0.15 7.18 -5.24
C ASP A 64 -0.64 5.72 -5.29
N LEU A 65 -1.37 5.37 -6.36
CA LEU A 65 -1.95 4.04 -6.54
C LEU A 65 -0.93 3.01 -7.04
N PHE A 66 -0.01 3.45 -7.89
CA PHE A 66 0.97 2.59 -8.56
C PHE A 66 2.39 3.15 -8.35
N PRO A 67 3.04 2.84 -7.22
CA PRO A 67 4.40 3.33 -6.93
C PRO A 67 5.46 2.78 -7.90
N GLN A 68 5.13 1.71 -8.63
CA GLN A 68 6.01 1.05 -9.57
C GLN A 68 5.23 0.57 -10.80
N GLY A 69 5.93 0.46 -11.93
CA GLY A 69 5.42 -0.19 -13.14
C GLY A 69 4.48 0.64 -14.03
N LYS A 70 4.08 1.84 -13.59
CA LYS A 70 3.31 2.82 -14.38
C LYS A 70 4.16 4.08 -14.54
N LEU A 71 4.48 4.42 -15.79
CA LEU A 71 5.40 5.50 -16.11
C LEU A 71 4.68 6.61 -16.87
N VAL A 72 5.02 7.86 -16.55
CA VAL A 72 4.48 9.05 -17.20
C VAL A 72 5.61 9.94 -17.67
N ARG A 73 5.57 10.37 -18.94
CA ARG A 73 6.53 11.30 -19.53
C ARG A 73 5.82 12.61 -19.90
N PHE A 74 6.47 13.74 -19.62
CA PHE A 74 5.99 15.07 -19.99
C PHE A 74 6.83 15.64 -21.12
N ILE A 75 6.15 16.17 -22.13
CA ILE A 75 6.72 16.87 -23.27
C ILE A 75 5.97 18.19 -23.41
N VAL A 76 6.72 19.28 -23.46
CA VAL A 76 6.19 20.62 -23.70
C VAL A 76 6.56 21.03 -25.13
N SER A 77 5.60 21.61 -25.86
CA SER A 77 5.79 21.96 -27.28
C SER A 77 5.54 23.43 -27.54
N ASP A 78 6.51 24.11 -28.13
CA ASP A 78 6.45 25.51 -28.58
C ASP A 78 7.13 25.67 -29.95
N LEU A 79 8.29 26.36 -30.00
CA LEU A 79 9.23 26.38 -31.13
C LEU A 79 9.94 25.03 -31.31
N SER A 80 10.04 24.26 -30.23
CA SER A 80 10.66 22.94 -30.22
C SER A 80 9.97 22.03 -29.19
N ALA A 81 10.30 20.75 -29.22
CA ALA A 81 9.86 19.83 -28.18
C ALA A 81 10.87 19.80 -27.03
N ARG A 82 10.38 19.99 -25.81
CA ARG A 82 11.17 19.91 -24.58
C ARG A 82 10.65 18.75 -23.72
N THR A 83 11.44 17.69 -23.61
CA THR A 83 11.13 16.52 -22.78
C THR A 83 11.57 16.78 -21.34
N LEU A 84 10.64 16.74 -20.38
CA LEU A 84 10.91 17.12 -18.99
C LEU A 84 11.44 15.96 -18.12
N ASN A 85 11.13 14.72 -18.51
CA ASN A 85 11.57 13.53 -17.80
C ASN A 85 11.65 12.31 -18.73
N THR A 86 12.26 11.24 -18.23
CA THR A 86 12.45 9.98 -18.95
C THR A 86 11.63 8.84 -18.35
N TRP A 87 11.77 7.64 -18.92
CA TRP A 87 11.20 6.42 -18.36
C TRP A 87 11.90 5.93 -17.07
N SER A 88 12.94 6.64 -16.60
CA SER A 88 13.63 6.36 -15.35
C SER A 88 12.69 6.42 -14.13
N PRO A 89 12.68 5.39 -13.26
CA PRO A 89 11.90 5.38 -12.02
C PRO A 89 12.21 6.55 -11.08
N GLN A 90 13.45 7.03 -11.05
CA GLN A 90 13.88 8.12 -10.18
C GLN A 90 13.21 9.46 -10.55
N GLN A 91 12.78 9.60 -11.80
CA GLN A 91 12.11 10.80 -12.32
C GLN A 91 10.57 10.70 -12.29
N GLN A 92 10.01 9.59 -11.77
CA GLN A 92 8.56 9.38 -11.64
C GLN A 92 8.03 9.95 -10.32
N ASN A 93 8.18 11.25 -10.14
CA ASN A 93 7.69 11.92 -8.94
C ASN A 93 7.24 13.37 -9.23
N ILE A 94 6.26 13.83 -8.45
CA ILE A 94 5.65 15.15 -8.64
C ILE A 94 6.66 16.29 -8.48
N GLN A 95 7.60 16.17 -7.54
CA GLN A 95 8.60 17.21 -7.29
C GLN A 95 9.50 17.45 -8.51
N HIS A 96 9.94 16.39 -9.19
CA HIS A 96 10.74 16.47 -10.41
C HIS A 96 9.99 17.19 -11.52
N ILE A 97 8.73 16.82 -11.74
CA ILE A 97 7.88 17.41 -12.79
C ILE A 97 7.57 18.88 -12.50
N ILE A 98 7.16 19.22 -11.27
CA ILE A 98 6.89 20.61 -10.87
C ILE A 98 8.14 21.48 -11.03
N SER A 99 9.30 20.99 -10.59
CA SER A 99 10.55 21.74 -10.72
C SER A 99 10.91 21.98 -12.19
N SER A 100 10.70 20.97 -13.04
CA SER A 100 10.91 21.08 -14.49
C SER A 100 9.95 22.08 -15.13
N LEU A 101 8.65 21.99 -14.83
CA LEU A 101 7.64 22.92 -15.34
C LEU A 101 7.85 24.36 -14.85
N ALA A 102 8.32 24.54 -13.62
CA ALA A 102 8.69 25.86 -13.10
C ALA A 102 9.85 26.49 -13.90
N SER A 103 10.83 25.66 -14.33
CA SER A 103 11.93 26.14 -15.18
C SER A 103 11.50 26.51 -16.61
N ILE A 104 10.40 25.91 -17.11
CA ILE A 104 9.80 26.24 -18.40
C ILE A 104 9.09 27.60 -18.35
N GLY A 105 8.41 27.88 -17.23
CA GLY A 105 7.69 29.14 -17.01
C GLY A 105 6.38 29.26 -17.78
N THR A 106 5.86 30.48 -17.87
CA THR A 106 4.62 30.79 -18.60
C THR A 106 4.85 30.81 -20.12
N PRO A 107 3.81 30.56 -20.93
CA PRO A 107 3.90 30.66 -22.39
C PRO A 107 4.48 32.00 -22.84
N PRO A 108 5.25 32.02 -23.94
CA PRO A 108 5.84 33.23 -24.49
C PRO A 108 4.76 34.18 -24.98
N ARG A 109 5.10 35.46 -25.06
CA ARG A 109 4.21 36.46 -25.70
C ARG A 109 4.17 36.21 -27.21
N PRO A 110 3.09 36.59 -27.91
CA PRO A 110 3.01 36.47 -29.37
C PRO A 110 4.19 37.19 -30.03
N GLN A 111 5.02 36.44 -30.76
CA GLN A 111 6.13 36.91 -31.60
C GLN A 111 5.93 36.39 -33.03
N GLN A 112 6.71 36.87 -34.01
CA GLN A 112 6.66 36.42 -35.42
C GLN A 112 7.25 35.01 -35.66
N GLU A 113 7.29 34.16 -34.64
CA GLU A 113 7.85 32.80 -34.74
C GLU A 113 6.74 31.76 -34.92
N ASP A 114 7.07 30.67 -35.63
CA ASP A 114 6.12 29.58 -35.94
C ASP A 114 6.04 28.56 -34.79
N PHE A 115 5.25 28.88 -33.76
CA PHE A 115 4.97 27.95 -32.67
C PHE A 115 4.03 26.82 -33.13
N SER A 116 4.33 25.57 -32.75
CA SER A 116 3.50 24.42 -33.11
C SER A 116 3.56 23.27 -32.09
N VAL A 117 2.41 22.65 -31.83
CA VAL A 117 2.29 21.41 -31.03
C VAL A 117 2.91 20.19 -31.75
N ILE A 118 3.11 20.27 -33.07
CA ILE A 118 3.63 19.16 -33.89
C ILE A 118 5.03 18.73 -33.43
N HIS A 119 5.85 19.65 -32.92
CA HIS A 119 7.16 19.32 -32.36
C HIS A 119 7.01 18.31 -31.21
N GLY A 120 6.11 18.56 -30.27
CA GLY A 120 5.81 17.67 -29.16
C GLY A 120 5.21 16.35 -29.61
N LEU A 121 4.38 16.34 -30.66
CA LEU A 121 3.85 15.10 -31.25
C LEU A 121 4.98 14.22 -31.84
N LYS A 122 5.98 14.82 -32.50
CA LYS A 122 7.17 14.10 -32.98
C LYS A 122 7.96 13.48 -31.83
N ALA A 123 8.27 14.28 -30.80
CA ALA A 123 8.98 13.81 -29.62
C ALA A 123 8.19 12.74 -28.84
N ALA A 124 6.86 12.81 -28.83
CA ALA A 124 6.01 11.79 -28.21
C ALA A 124 6.08 10.45 -28.95
N ALA A 125 6.13 10.46 -30.29
CA ALA A 125 6.29 9.24 -31.08
C ALA A 125 7.67 8.59 -30.88
N GLU A 126 8.73 9.39 -30.76
CA GLU A 126 10.07 8.93 -30.41
C GLU A 126 10.10 8.30 -29.01
N ALA A 127 9.61 9.05 -28.02
CA ALA A 127 9.47 8.60 -26.63
C ALA A 127 8.65 7.31 -26.50
N HIS A 128 7.63 7.14 -27.33
CA HIS A 128 6.82 5.94 -27.35
C HIS A 128 7.65 4.69 -27.69
N CYS A 129 8.59 4.81 -28.64
CA CYS A 129 9.40 3.70 -29.13
C CYS A 129 10.55 3.31 -28.19
N GLU A 130 10.99 4.22 -27.31
CA GLU A 130 12.04 3.95 -26.32
C GLU A 130 11.67 2.79 -25.38
N CYS A 131 12.60 1.87 -25.13
CA CYS A 131 12.39 0.75 -24.22
C CYS A 131 12.45 1.21 -22.74
N THR A 132 11.57 0.69 -21.88
CA THR A 132 11.65 0.89 -20.43
C THR A 132 12.50 -0.20 -19.79
N ASP A 133 13.00 0.03 -18.58
CA ASP A 133 13.75 -0.98 -17.82
C ASP A 133 12.96 -2.30 -17.69
N ILE A 134 11.66 -2.22 -17.41
CA ILE A 134 10.76 -3.38 -17.28
C ILE A 134 10.56 -4.09 -18.63
N GLN A 135 10.48 -3.33 -19.73
CA GLN A 135 10.40 -3.92 -21.07
C GLN A 135 11.72 -4.59 -21.46
N HIS A 136 12.85 -3.98 -21.13
CA HIS A 136 14.18 -4.48 -21.41
C HIS A 136 14.47 -5.77 -20.65
N GLU A 137 14.15 -5.81 -19.35
CA GLU A 137 14.27 -7.01 -18.50
C GLU A 137 13.45 -8.18 -19.06
N LYS A 138 12.18 -7.93 -19.43
CA LYS A 138 11.34 -8.99 -20.03
C LYS A 138 11.85 -9.49 -21.38
N ARG A 139 12.49 -8.61 -22.15
CA ARG A 139 13.08 -8.97 -23.44
C ARG A 139 14.35 -9.80 -23.29
N THR A 140 15.13 -9.55 -22.24
CA THR A 140 16.41 -10.22 -21.97
C THR A 140 16.28 -11.45 -21.08
N SER A 141 15.12 -11.64 -20.44
CA SER A 141 14.77 -12.84 -19.67
C SER A 141 14.86 -14.11 -20.54
N LEU A 142 15.73 -15.05 -20.16
CA LEU A 142 15.95 -16.35 -20.81
C LEU A 142 14.84 -17.41 -20.58
N THR A 143 13.65 -17.01 -20.12
CA THR A 143 12.55 -17.95 -19.90
C THR A 143 11.95 -18.41 -21.24
N GLU A 144 11.62 -19.71 -21.36
CA GLU A 144 11.13 -20.36 -22.60
C GLU A 144 9.86 -19.71 -23.22
N ASN A 145 9.18 -18.84 -22.47
CA ASN A 145 8.09 -17.99 -22.95
C ASN A 145 8.61 -16.59 -23.34
N ALA A 146 9.53 -16.52 -24.32
CA ALA A 146 9.96 -15.27 -24.95
C ALA A 146 8.81 -14.64 -25.76
N SER A 147 7.76 -14.22 -25.07
CA SER A 147 6.60 -13.57 -25.64
C SER A 147 7.02 -12.22 -26.21
N LYS A 148 6.59 -11.93 -27.44
CA LYS A 148 6.81 -10.64 -28.11
C LYS A 148 6.42 -9.50 -27.17
N VAL A 149 7.40 -8.72 -26.70
CA VAL A 149 7.15 -7.59 -25.79
C VAL A 149 6.28 -6.56 -26.51
N LEU A 150 5.00 -6.50 -26.14
CA LEU A 150 4.08 -5.51 -26.69
C LEU A 150 4.39 -4.12 -26.14
N ASN A 151 4.65 -3.15 -27.01
CA ASN A 151 4.83 -1.75 -26.64
C ASN A 151 3.56 -0.95 -26.93
N ARG A 152 2.75 -0.76 -25.89
CA ARG A 152 1.54 0.08 -25.92
C ARG A 152 1.79 1.29 -25.04
N CYS A 153 1.50 2.47 -25.56
CA CYS A 153 1.56 3.73 -24.82
C CYS A 153 0.28 4.49 -25.07
N ARG A 154 -0.10 5.29 -24.09
CA ARG A 154 -1.11 6.32 -24.24
C ARG A 154 -0.44 7.67 -24.45
N VAL A 155 -0.92 8.48 -25.39
CA VAL A 155 -0.49 9.87 -25.55
C VAL A 155 -1.70 10.76 -25.28
N ILE A 156 -1.59 11.65 -24.29
CA ILE A 156 -2.60 12.63 -23.91
C ILE A 156 -2.06 13.99 -24.36
N VAL A 157 -2.72 14.59 -25.34
CA VAL A 157 -2.33 15.89 -25.89
C VAL A 157 -3.30 16.94 -25.38
N ILE A 158 -2.81 17.95 -24.68
CA ILE A 158 -3.59 19.12 -24.27
C ILE A 158 -3.19 20.28 -25.18
N MET A 159 -4.08 20.62 -26.10
CA MET A 159 -3.87 21.61 -27.14
C MET A 159 -5.18 22.35 -27.47
N SER A 160 -5.08 23.44 -28.22
CA SER A 160 -6.23 24.16 -28.75
C SER A 160 -6.28 24.01 -30.27
N ALA A 161 -7.46 23.74 -30.81
CA ALA A 161 -7.71 23.75 -32.24
C ALA A 161 -8.88 24.67 -32.56
N ARG A 162 -8.85 25.22 -33.77
CA ARG A 162 -9.87 26.15 -34.26
C ARG A 162 -11.18 25.45 -34.59
N ASP A 163 -11.08 24.24 -35.13
CA ASP A 163 -12.20 23.43 -35.60
C ASP A 163 -11.86 21.93 -35.61
N ASP A 164 -12.88 21.10 -35.81
CA ASP A 164 -12.76 19.64 -35.88
C ASP A 164 -11.86 19.18 -37.05
N ALA A 165 -11.81 19.93 -38.15
CA ALA A 165 -10.97 19.63 -39.30
C ALA A 165 -9.47 19.77 -38.97
N SER A 166 -9.12 20.82 -38.22
CA SER A 166 -7.77 21.05 -37.70
C SER A 166 -7.36 19.96 -36.71
N MET A 167 -8.29 19.52 -35.84
CA MET A 167 -8.06 18.38 -34.95
C MET A 167 -7.81 17.09 -35.73
N LYS A 168 -8.62 16.80 -36.75
CA LYS A 168 -8.45 15.62 -37.59
C LYS A 168 -7.12 15.63 -38.34
N SER A 169 -6.73 16.80 -38.87
CA SER A 169 -5.43 16.98 -39.51
C SER A 169 -4.26 16.66 -38.56
N LEU A 170 -4.33 17.09 -37.30
CA LEU A 170 -3.30 16.78 -36.31
C LEU A 170 -3.25 15.30 -35.91
N GLU A 171 -4.42 14.65 -35.83
CA GLU A 171 -4.50 13.19 -35.65
C GLU A 171 -3.80 12.45 -36.79
N ASP A 172 -4.09 12.83 -38.05
CA ASP A 172 -3.49 12.22 -39.23
C ASP A 172 -1.97 12.50 -39.30
N ILE A 173 -1.53 13.71 -38.93
CA ILE A 173 -0.11 14.05 -38.81
C ILE A 173 0.57 13.14 -37.78
N PHE A 174 -0.01 12.97 -36.59
CA PHE A 174 0.56 12.12 -35.56
C PHE A 174 0.60 10.65 -35.97
N GLN A 175 -0.46 10.16 -36.61
CA GLN A 175 -0.51 8.80 -37.16
C GLN A 175 0.61 8.57 -38.17
N ASN A 176 0.84 9.52 -39.08
CA ASN A 176 1.93 9.44 -40.06
C ASN A 176 3.32 9.46 -39.41
N ILE A 177 3.53 10.33 -38.41
CA ILE A 177 4.77 10.39 -37.63
C ILE A 177 5.03 9.04 -36.95
N LEU A 178 4.02 8.45 -36.32
CA LEU A 178 4.18 7.18 -35.62
C LEU A 178 4.47 6.02 -36.59
N ILE A 179 3.84 6.00 -37.77
CA ILE A 179 4.14 5.00 -38.81
C ILE A 179 5.61 5.10 -39.23
N GLN A 180 6.13 6.31 -39.40
CA GLN A 180 7.54 6.52 -39.73
C GLN A 180 8.46 6.06 -38.59
N GLN A 181 8.15 6.41 -37.35
CA GLN A 181 8.92 5.98 -36.18
C GLN A 181 8.89 4.45 -35.99
N ASN A 182 7.77 3.80 -36.28
CA ASN A 182 7.67 2.34 -36.25
C ASN A 182 8.59 1.66 -37.28
N LYS A 183 8.83 2.27 -38.45
CA LYS A 183 9.79 1.75 -39.43
C LYS A 183 11.22 1.82 -38.90
N ILE A 184 11.57 2.93 -38.25
CA ILE A 184 12.88 3.11 -37.60
C ILE A 184 13.03 2.09 -36.45
N ALA A 185 11.99 1.94 -35.63
CA ALA A 185 11.98 0.99 -34.53
C ALA A 185 12.13 -0.47 -34.98
N ALA A 186 11.59 -0.84 -36.14
CA ALA A 186 11.76 -2.17 -36.72
C ALA A 186 13.21 -2.48 -37.11
N SER A 187 14.04 -1.45 -37.33
CA SER A 187 15.46 -1.58 -37.67
C SER A 187 16.42 -1.43 -36.49
N SER A 188 15.91 -1.28 -35.27
CA SER A 188 16.73 -1.02 -34.07
C SER A 188 16.47 -2.04 -32.96
N ASP A 189 17.56 -2.61 -32.43
CA ASP A 189 17.52 -3.49 -31.27
C ASP A 189 17.27 -2.74 -29.95
N GLN A 190 17.08 -1.43 -29.96
CA GLN A 190 16.79 -0.65 -28.74
C GLN A 190 15.34 -0.14 -28.69
N LEU A 191 14.62 -0.21 -29.80
CA LEU A 191 13.27 0.34 -29.93
C LEU A 191 12.24 -0.79 -30.04
N VAL A 192 10.99 -0.48 -29.70
CA VAL A 192 9.89 -1.45 -29.80
C VAL A 192 8.71 -0.84 -30.56
N SER A 193 8.25 -1.53 -31.61
CA SER A 193 7.13 -1.09 -32.45
C SER A 193 5.85 -0.87 -31.64
N SER A 194 5.15 0.22 -31.96
CA SER A 194 3.92 0.70 -31.33
C SER A 194 2.67 0.40 -32.16
N ILE A 195 1.50 0.34 -31.50
CA ILE A 195 0.17 0.35 -32.11
C ILE A 195 -0.59 1.57 -31.58
N LEU A 196 -1.18 2.38 -32.48
CA LEU A 196 -1.97 3.55 -32.14
C LEU A 196 -3.46 3.22 -32.00
N THR A 197 -4.06 3.76 -30.94
CA THR A 197 -5.50 3.96 -30.82
C THR A 197 -5.70 5.40 -30.36
N SER A 198 -6.48 6.18 -31.11
CA SER A 198 -6.72 7.61 -30.88
C SER A 198 -8.14 7.82 -30.35
N GLU A 199 -8.28 8.75 -29.40
CA GLU A 199 -9.56 9.28 -28.92
C GLU A 199 -9.44 10.79 -28.75
N VAL A 200 -10.47 11.55 -29.12
CA VAL A 200 -10.49 13.02 -29.05
C VAL A 200 -11.59 13.48 -28.08
N HIS A 201 -11.27 14.48 -27.27
CA HIS A 201 -12.19 15.07 -26.32
C HIS A 201 -12.12 16.60 -26.37
N SER A 202 -13.26 17.24 -26.64
CA SER A 202 -13.41 18.70 -26.58
C SER A 202 -13.95 19.09 -25.21
N VAL A 203 -13.20 19.90 -24.46
CA VAL A 203 -13.51 20.28 -23.08
C VAL A 203 -13.08 21.73 -22.83
N LYS A 204 -13.84 22.47 -22.02
CA LYS A 204 -13.43 23.82 -21.60
C LYS A 204 -12.29 23.76 -20.59
N ALA A 205 -11.46 24.80 -20.55
CA ALA A 205 -10.41 24.92 -19.55
C ALA A 205 -10.98 25.14 -18.14
N GLY A 206 -10.11 24.98 -17.13
CA GLY A 206 -10.51 25.09 -15.72
C GLY A 206 -11.09 23.78 -15.18
N GLY A 207 -12.16 23.87 -14.38
CA GLY A 207 -12.75 22.72 -13.69
C GLY A 207 -13.15 21.56 -14.60
N GLU A 208 -13.69 21.86 -15.79
CA GLU A 208 -14.12 20.83 -16.75
C GLU A 208 -12.94 19.98 -17.27
N LEU A 209 -11.78 20.60 -17.55
CA LEU A 209 -10.57 19.88 -17.98
C LEU A 209 -10.07 18.93 -16.89
N SER A 210 -10.01 19.41 -15.64
CA SER A 210 -9.64 18.61 -14.48
C SER A 210 -10.62 17.46 -14.25
N GLY A 211 -11.93 17.73 -14.36
CA GLY A 211 -12.98 16.72 -14.30
C GLY A 211 -12.85 15.66 -15.40
N LYS A 212 -12.56 16.08 -16.64
CA LYS A 212 -12.34 15.14 -17.75
C LYS A 212 -11.14 14.24 -17.51
N LEU A 213 -9.98 14.79 -17.11
CA LEU A 213 -8.80 13.95 -16.81
C LEU A 213 -9.07 13.02 -15.62
N SER A 214 -9.85 13.46 -14.64
CA SER A 214 -10.31 12.63 -13.52
C SER A 214 -11.27 11.52 -13.95
N ASN A 215 -12.08 11.72 -15.00
CA ASN A 215 -12.89 10.65 -15.58
C ASN A 215 -12.02 9.68 -16.41
N LEU A 216 -11.09 10.21 -17.19
CA LEU A 216 -10.19 9.41 -18.04
C LEU A 216 -9.26 8.53 -17.22
N ILE A 217 -8.71 9.00 -16.09
CA ILE A 217 -7.83 8.18 -15.26
C ILE A 217 -8.51 6.90 -14.77
N MET A 218 -9.83 6.96 -14.53
CA MET A 218 -10.64 5.82 -14.10
C MET A 218 -10.61 4.69 -15.14
N SER A 219 -10.89 4.99 -16.41
CA SER A 219 -10.82 4.00 -17.49
C SER A 219 -9.37 3.63 -17.83
N HIS A 220 -8.47 4.60 -17.77
CA HIS A 220 -7.07 4.44 -18.14
C HIS A 220 -6.34 3.41 -17.28
N TYR A 221 -6.69 3.32 -16.00
CA TYR A 221 -6.09 2.41 -15.03
C TYR A 221 -7.07 1.43 -14.39
N ASN A 222 -8.32 1.37 -14.86
CA ASN A 222 -9.39 0.52 -14.32
C ASN A 222 -9.59 0.74 -12.82
N LEU A 223 -9.81 2.00 -12.44
CA LEU A 223 -9.99 2.42 -11.05
C LEU A 223 -11.46 2.33 -10.64
N GLY A 224 -11.70 2.10 -9.35
CA GLY A 224 -13.01 2.22 -8.72
C GLY A 224 -13.07 3.43 -7.79
N SER A 225 -14.23 4.08 -7.71
CA SER A 225 -14.46 5.20 -6.79
C SER A 225 -15.28 4.76 -5.58
N THR A 226 -14.86 5.18 -4.39
CA THR A 226 -15.60 4.99 -3.14
C THR A 226 -15.80 6.32 -2.43
N THR A 227 -17.05 6.64 -2.08
CA THR A 227 -17.42 7.80 -1.26
C THR A 227 -17.59 7.35 0.18
N VAL A 228 -16.85 7.96 1.11
CA VAL A 228 -17.00 7.70 2.54
C VAL A 228 -17.89 8.77 3.16
N THR A 229 -18.99 8.35 3.78
CA THR A 229 -19.99 9.23 4.42
C THR A 229 -19.95 9.09 5.93
N GLY A 230 -20.50 10.08 6.65
CA GLY A 230 -20.62 10.01 8.12
C GLY A 230 -19.29 10.16 8.87
N ILE A 231 -18.29 10.83 8.27
CA ILE A 231 -17.00 11.11 8.92
C ILE A 231 -17.23 12.06 10.11
N PRO A 232 -16.90 11.66 11.35
CA PRO A 232 -17.08 12.52 12.51
C PRO A 232 -16.01 13.62 12.52
N MET A 233 -16.42 14.87 12.35
CA MET A 233 -15.56 16.05 12.40
C MET A 233 -16.03 16.98 13.53
N LYS A 234 -15.12 17.67 14.20
CA LYS A 234 -15.50 18.79 15.09
C LYS A 234 -16.04 19.91 14.20
N GLU A 235 -17.27 20.36 14.42
CA GLU A 235 -17.80 21.57 13.77
C GLU A 235 -17.04 22.80 14.29
N GLU A 236 -16.62 23.68 13.38
CA GLU A 236 -16.21 25.05 13.73
C GLU A 236 -17.38 26.00 13.45
N GLN A 237 -17.47 27.09 14.20
CA GLN A 237 -18.56 28.09 14.16
C GLN A 237 -18.78 28.83 12.83
N ASN A 238 -18.13 28.43 11.73
CA ASN A 238 -18.34 28.98 10.39
C ASN A 238 -18.86 27.88 9.45
N ALA A 239 -19.98 27.27 9.81
CA ALA A 239 -20.70 26.27 9.00
C ALA A 239 -21.53 26.89 7.87
N SER A 240 -21.12 28.02 7.30
CA SER A 240 -21.74 28.58 6.08
C SER A 240 -21.16 27.98 4.79
N SER A 241 -20.22 27.04 4.89
CA SER A 241 -19.72 26.26 3.76
C SER A 241 -19.83 24.75 3.99
N SER A 242 -20.88 24.30 4.68
CA SER A 242 -21.42 22.93 4.52
C SER A 242 -22.13 22.81 3.17
N ALA A 243 -21.54 23.41 2.12
CA ALA A 243 -22.03 23.29 0.77
C ALA A 243 -22.04 21.80 0.44
N ASN A 244 -23.13 21.36 -0.17
CA ASN A 244 -23.17 20.12 -0.93
C ASN A 244 -21.81 19.91 -1.58
N TYR A 245 -21.17 18.77 -1.34
CA TYR A 245 -20.01 18.36 -2.13
C TYR A 245 -20.52 18.01 -3.52
N ASP A 246 -21.02 19.01 -4.25
CA ASP A 246 -21.25 18.91 -5.67
C ASP A 246 -19.86 18.68 -6.25
N ARG A 247 -19.65 17.44 -6.67
CA ARG A 247 -18.51 17.08 -7.51
C ARG A 247 -18.75 17.70 -8.87
N ASP A 248 -18.66 19.01 -8.97
CA ASP A 248 -18.80 19.71 -10.24
C ASP A 248 -17.71 19.16 -11.18
N GLY A 249 -18.13 18.36 -12.17
CA GLY A 249 -17.30 17.86 -13.26
C GLY A 249 -16.82 16.40 -13.19
N THR A 250 -17.22 15.57 -12.21
CA THR A 250 -16.91 14.12 -12.25
C THR A 250 -18.16 13.27 -12.49
N ASP A 251 -18.15 12.51 -13.58
CA ASP A 251 -19.31 11.71 -14.05
C ASP A 251 -19.13 10.20 -13.78
N TYR A 252 -18.07 9.80 -13.08
CA TYR A 252 -17.83 8.39 -12.78
C TYR A 252 -18.70 7.87 -11.62
N GLU A 253 -19.17 6.63 -11.77
CA GLU A 253 -19.95 5.94 -10.75
C GLU A 253 -19.13 5.71 -9.47
N THR A 254 -19.77 5.83 -8.31
CA THR A 254 -19.11 5.68 -7.02
C THR A 254 -19.92 4.79 -6.09
N VAL A 255 -19.23 3.90 -5.37
CA VAL A 255 -19.83 3.14 -4.27
C VAL A 255 -19.85 4.01 -3.02
N THR A 256 -21.00 4.14 -2.37
CA THR A 256 -21.13 4.92 -1.13
C THR A 256 -21.05 3.99 0.08
N LEU A 257 -20.07 4.22 0.94
CA LEU A 257 -19.88 3.49 2.18
C LEU A 257 -19.95 4.44 3.37
N LYS A 258 -20.52 3.98 4.47
CA LYS A 258 -20.67 4.79 5.69
C LYS A 258 -19.58 4.45 6.69
N TRP A 259 -18.95 5.48 7.24
CA TRP A 259 -18.02 5.35 8.38
C TRP A 259 -18.74 4.67 9.54
N CYS A 260 -18.09 3.64 10.09
CA CYS A 260 -18.50 2.98 11.32
C CYS A 260 -17.31 2.95 12.29
N THR A 261 -17.51 3.49 13.49
CA THR A 261 -16.55 3.33 14.60
C THR A 261 -16.81 1.95 15.21
N PRO A 262 -15.87 1.00 15.13
CA PRO A 262 -16.08 -0.32 15.71
C PRO A 262 -16.25 -0.18 17.22
N ARG A 263 -17.42 -0.58 17.75
CA ARG A 263 -17.60 -0.76 19.19
C ARG A 263 -17.14 -2.19 19.53
N GLY A 264 -16.00 -2.32 20.19
CA GLY A 264 -15.49 -3.60 20.71
C GLY A 264 -14.53 -4.37 19.80
N CYS A 265 -14.49 -4.11 18.48
CA CYS A 265 -13.49 -4.72 17.59
C CYS A 265 -12.27 -3.82 17.43
N SER A 266 -11.16 -4.21 18.03
CA SER A 266 -9.89 -3.54 17.78
C SER A 266 -9.39 -3.89 16.37
N ALA A 267 -8.70 -2.97 15.69
CA ALA A 267 -7.99 -3.25 14.43
C ALA A 267 -7.01 -4.44 14.53
N SER A 268 -6.66 -4.84 15.76
CA SER A 268 -5.80 -5.98 16.08
C SER A 268 -6.50 -7.35 16.05
N GLU A 269 -7.81 -7.40 15.81
CA GLU A 269 -8.50 -8.63 15.43
C GLU A 269 -8.32 -8.84 13.92
N MET A 270 -7.60 -9.90 13.57
CA MET A 270 -7.39 -10.32 12.19
C MET A 270 -8.75 -10.58 11.54
N GLN A 271 -9.21 -9.64 10.72
CA GLN A 271 -10.41 -9.82 9.91
C GLN A 271 -10.03 -10.59 8.66
N ASN A 272 -10.88 -11.52 8.24
CA ASN A 272 -10.69 -12.23 6.98
C ASN A 272 -10.79 -11.23 5.82
N CYS A 273 -9.63 -10.87 5.29
CA CYS A 273 -9.47 -9.93 4.19
C CYS A 273 -9.25 -10.73 2.90
N ILE A 274 -10.08 -10.48 1.89
CA ILE A 274 -9.99 -11.17 0.58
C ILE A 274 -9.11 -10.42 -0.40
N ALA A 275 -9.00 -9.10 -0.25
CA ALA A 275 -8.20 -8.25 -1.11
C ALA A 275 -7.81 -6.96 -0.40
N MET A 276 -6.65 -6.41 -0.76
CA MET A 276 -6.14 -5.15 -0.24
C MET A 276 -5.68 -4.30 -1.43
N HIS A 277 -6.14 -3.05 -1.49
CA HIS A 277 -5.80 -2.13 -2.58
C HIS A 277 -5.34 -0.79 -2.00
N ARG A 278 -4.30 -0.19 -2.58
CA ARG A 278 -3.91 1.19 -2.29
C ARG A 278 -5.04 2.13 -2.68
N ILE A 279 -5.19 3.21 -1.92
CA ILE A 279 -6.15 4.27 -2.26
C ILE A 279 -5.48 5.62 -2.29
N THR A 280 -6.11 6.53 -3.00
CA THR A 280 -5.74 7.95 -3.03
C THR A 280 -7.01 8.78 -2.93
N PRO A 281 -7.03 9.88 -2.16
CA PRO A 281 -8.20 10.76 -2.09
C PRO A 281 -8.35 11.52 -3.40
N ALA A 282 -9.59 11.68 -3.89
CA ALA A 282 -9.86 12.48 -5.08
C ALA A 282 -9.59 13.98 -4.83
N ASP A 283 -9.91 14.47 -3.64
CA ASP A 283 -9.51 15.80 -3.16
C ASP A 283 -8.72 15.62 -1.86
N VAL A 284 -7.39 15.74 -1.95
CA VAL A 284 -6.45 15.55 -0.82
C VAL A 284 -6.56 16.67 0.21
N ASN A 285 -6.85 17.89 -0.23
CA ASN A 285 -6.79 19.09 0.59
C ASN A 285 -8.13 19.43 1.25
N SER A 286 -9.23 18.78 0.85
CA SER A 286 -10.50 18.92 1.55
C SER A 286 -10.38 18.55 3.02
N ARG A 287 -11.10 19.29 3.88
CA ARG A 287 -11.15 19.02 5.33
C ARG A 287 -11.56 17.58 5.65
N PRO A 288 -12.59 16.98 5.03
CA PRO A 288 -12.97 15.59 5.31
C PRO A 288 -11.87 14.59 4.95
N SER A 289 -11.25 14.74 3.77
CA SER A 289 -10.14 13.88 3.35
C SER A 289 -8.97 14.03 4.31
N SER A 290 -8.55 15.26 4.61
CA SER A 290 -7.46 15.54 5.54
C SER A 290 -7.72 14.95 6.93
N CYS A 291 -8.93 15.07 7.47
CA CYS A 291 -9.29 14.45 8.75
C CYS A 291 -9.20 12.91 8.69
N LEU A 292 -9.75 12.29 7.62
CA LEU A 292 -9.71 10.84 7.44
C LEU A 292 -8.27 10.31 7.25
N ILE A 293 -7.48 10.94 6.38
CA ILE A 293 -6.08 10.58 6.12
C ILE A 293 -5.27 10.63 7.40
N ASN A 294 -5.30 11.76 8.13
CA ASN A 294 -4.55 11.91 9.37
C ASN A 294 -5.01 10.92 10.45
N PHE A 295 -6.31 10.65 10.53
CA PHE A 295 -6.83 9.62 11.44
C PHE A 295 -6.24 8.24 11.13
N LEU A 296 -6.19 7.84 9.85
CA LEU A 296 -5.62 6.56 9.44
C LEU A 296 -4.11 6.49 9.65
N LEU A 297 -3.37 7.53 9.27
CA LEU A 297 -1.92 7.61 9.45
C LEU A 297 -1.48 7.65 10.92
N SER A 298 -2.38 8.02 11.85
CA SER A 298 -2.14 7.91 13.30
C SER A 298 -2.16 6.47 13.83
N GLY A 299 -2.33 5.46 12.95
CA GLY A 299 -2.37 4.04 13.29
C GLY A 299 -3.76 3.52 13.66
N ARG A 300 -4.81 4.33 13.44
CA ARG A 300 -6.20 3.92 13.63
C ARG A 300 -6.78 3.39 12.31
N SER A 301 -7.85 2.61 12.42
CA SER A 301 -8.55 2.06 11.27
C SER A 301 -10.03 2.44 11.29
N VAL A 302 -10.66 2.43 10.11
CA VAL A 302 -12.08 2.78 9.94
C VAL A 302 -12.80 1.62 9.27
N MET A 303 -13.86 1.13 9.90
CA MET A 303 -14.74 0.15 9.27
C MET A 303 -15.76 0.88 8.39
N LEU A 304 -16.06 0.28 7.24
CA LEU A 304 -16.96 0.84 6.25
C LEU A 304 -18.18 -0.06 6.06
N GLU A 305 -19.33 0.53 6.33
CA GLU A 305 -20.63 -0.10 6.26
C GLU A 305 -21.26 0.13 4.88
N MET A 306 -21.72 -0.95 4.25
CA MET A 306 -22.50 -0.92 3.03
C MET A 306 -23.99 -1.10 3.36
N PRO A 307 -24.90 -0.27 2.83
CA PRO A 307 -26.34 -0.48 2.97
C PRO A 307 -26.79 -1.70 2.15
N ARG A 308 -27.68 -2.54 2.71
CA ARG A 308 -28.27 -3.69 1.99
C ARG A 308 -29.60 -3.31 1.34
N LYS A 309 -29.86 -3.82 0.12
CA LYS A 309 -31.12 -3.64 -0.61
C LYS A 309 -32.34 -4.14 0.16
N ALA A 310 -32.20 -5.22 0.94
CA ALA A 310 -33.27 -5.85 1.72
C ALA A 310 -33.46 -5.24 3.13
N GLY A 311 -32.86 -4.08 3.40
CA GLY A 311 -32.76 -3.52 4.75
C GLY A 311 -31.62 -4.15 5.55
N GLY A 312 -31.09 -3.38 6.51
CA GLY A 312 -29.92 -3.77 7.30
C GLY A 312 -28.60 -3.26 6.74
N LYS A 313 -27.54 -3.54 7.48
CA LYS A 313 -26.22 -2.94 7.34
C LYS A 313 -25.16 -4.02 7.47
N MET A 314 -24.09 -3.90 6.70
CA MET A 314 -22.99 -4.87 6.76
C MET A 314 -21.66 -4.16 6.65
N ILE A 315 -20.71 -4.55 7.48
CA ILE A 315 -19.33 -4.11 7.35
C ILE A 315 -18.73 -4.87 6.17
N SER A 316 -18.26 -4.14 5.17
CA SER A 316 -17.75 -4.72 3.92
C SER A 316 -16.29 -4.40 3.67
N HIS A 317 -15.80 -3.27 4.20
CA HIS A 317 -14.44 -2.82 3.98
C HIS A 317 -13.82 -2.27 5.26
N LEU A 318 -12.49 -2.23 5.29
CA LEU A 318 -11.69 -1.60 6.33
C LEU A 318 -10.67 -0.67 5.67
N LEU A 319 -10.63 0.60 6.08
CA LEU A 319 -9.54 1.51 5.77
C LEU A 319 -8.50 1.42 6.88
N ALA A 320 -7.24 1.18 6.51
CA ALA A 320 -6.13 1.17 7.45
C ALA A 320 -4.85 1.62 6.75
N ALA A 321 -3.94 2.21 7.53
CA ALA A 321 -2.61 2.56 7.05
C ALA A 321 -1.58 1.48 7.42
N HIS A 322 -0.71 1.15 6.47
CA HIS A 322 0.43 0.24 6.63
C HIS A 322 1.69 0.94 6.13
N GLY A 323 2.69 1.14 7.00
CA GLY A 323 3.96 1.75 6.59
C GLY A 323 3.87 3.18 6.05
N GLY A 324 2.84 3.95 6.45
CA GLY A 324 2.60 5.31 5.97
C GLY A 324 1.73 5.39 4.71
N GLU A 325 1.29 4.26 4.17
CA GLU A 325 0.43 4.18 2.98
C GLU A 325 -0.96 3.69 3.38
N ILE A 326 -2.01 4.17 2.69
CA ILE A 326 -3.39 3.87 3.05
C ILE A 326 -3.96 2.82 2.09
N PHE A 327 -4.64 1.83 2.67
CA PHE A 327 -5.25 0.74 1.93
C PHE A 327 -6.73 0.59 2.28
N VAL A 328 -7.51 0.21 1.27
CA VAL A 328 -8.85 -0.36 1.45
C VAL A 328 -8.74 -1.88 1.43
N HIS A 329 -9.26 -2.49 2.47
CA HIS A 329 -9.33 -3.93 2.64
C HIS A 329 -10.76 -4.36 2.36
N THR A 330 -10.96 -5.30 1.45
CA THR A 330 -12.26 -5.93 1.24
C THR A 330 -12.38 -7.09 2.22
N LEU A 331 -13.46 -7.10 3.00
CA LEU A 331 -13.74 -8.10 4.04
C LEU A 331 -14.69 -9.17 3.51
N VAL A 332 -14.60 -10.37 4.06
CA VAL A 332 -15.61 -11.42 3.84
C VAL A 332 -16.94 -10.96 4.43
N THR A 333 -17.97 -10.98 3.60
CA THR A 333 -19.32 -10.53 3.97
C THR A 333 -20.36 -11.63 3.95
N ALA A 334 -20.04 -12.74 3.28
CA ALA A 334 -20.81 -13.96 3.33
C ALA A 334 -20.62 -14.63 4.69
N ARG A 335 -21.60 -15.46 5.06
CA ARG A 335 -21.48 -16.39 6.19
C ARG A 335 -20.21 -17.22 6.01
N SER A 336 -19.36 -17.27 7.02
CA SER A 336 -18.13 -18.05 6.91
C SER A 336 -18.47 -19.53 6.87
N VAL A 337 -17.87 -20.29 5.94
CA VAL A 337 -17.96 -21.76 5.92
C VAL A 337 -17.30 -22.40 7.15
N LEU A 338 -16.55 -21.61 7.92
CA LEU A 338 -15.90 -21.99 9.18
C LEU A 338 -16.67 -21.49 10.40
N GLU A 339 -17.91 -21.03 10.25
CA GLU A 339 -18.78 -20.78 11.40
C GLU A 339 -19.07 -22.08 12.15
N ASP A 340 -19.13 -21.99 13.48
CA ASP A 340 -19.32 -23.12 14.39
C ASP A 340 -18.26 -24.24 14.21
N PRO A 341 -16.96 -23.95 14.39
CA PRO A 341 -15.92 -24.97 14.28
C PRO A 341 -16.14 -26.08 15.32
N PRO A 342 -15.76 -27.34 15.03
CA PRO A 342 -15.82 -28.42 16.01
C PRO A 342 -15.10 -28.05 17.30
N SER A 343 -15.68 -28.42 18.44
CA SER A 343 -15.06 -28.15 19.73
C SER A 343 -13.67 -28.79 19.80
N ILE A 344 -12.66 -28.01 20.20
CA ILE A 344 -11.30 -28.52 20.41
C ILE A 344 -11.30 -29.69 21.40
N SER A 345 -12.19 -29.66 22.40
CA SER A 345 -12.31 -30.71 23.42
C SER A 345 -12.81 -32.05 22.89
N GLU A 346 -13.48 -32.05 21.74
CA GLU A 346 -14.01 -33.25 21.08
C GLU A 346 -13.07 -33.80 20.01
N GLY A 347 -12.07 -33.00 19.61
CA GLY A 347 -11.05 -33.38 18.64
C GLY A 347 -9.89 -34.19 19.22
N SER A 348 -8.92 -34.50 18.36
CA SER A 348 -7.68 -35.18 18.75
C SER A 348 -6.92 -34.38 19.81
N GLY A 349 -6.62 -35.00 20.95
CA GLY A 349 -5.95 -34.35 22.07
C GLY A 349 -6.83 -33.39 22.88
N GLY A 350 -8.13 -33.28 22.59
CA GLY A 350 -9.06 -32.37 23.29
C GLY A 350 -9.32 -32.70 24.76
N ARG A 351 -9.03 -33.94 25.17
CA ARG A 351 -9.16 -34.42 26.56
C ARG A 351 -7.89 -34.25 27.38
N ILE A 352 -6.78 -33.84 26.76
CA ILE A 352 -5.51 -33.58 27.46
C ILE A 352 -5.65 -32.25 28.19
N THR A 353 -5.45 -32.25 29.51
CA THR A 353 -5.70 -31.10 30.38
C THR A 353 -4.43 -30.36 30.80
N ASP A 354 -3.26 -30.94 30.54
CA ASP A 354 -1.96 -30.47 31.02
C ASP A 354 -1.04 -30.01 29.87
N TYR A 355 -1.62 -29.47 28.80
CA TYR A 355 -0.84 -28.78 27.77
C TYR A 355 0.00 -27.66 28.39
N ARG A 356 1.21 -27.43 27.86
CA ARG A 356 2.13 -26.37 28.31
C ARG A 356 1.73 -24.99 27.77
N ILE A 357 0.43 -24.68 27.86
CA ILE A 357 -0.25 -23.48 27.36
C ILE A 357 -1.28 -23.06 28.41
N THR A 358 -0.88 -22.43 29.52
CA THR A 358 -1.85 -21.91 30.48
C THR A 358 -2.53 -20.65 29.92
N VAL A 359 -3.83 -20.73 29.62
CA VAL A 359 -4.65 -19.58 29.23
C VAL A 359 -5.19 -18.91 30.50
N SER A 360 -4.54 -17.84 30.95
CA SER A 360 -5.13 -16.96 31.96
C SER A 360 -6.31 -16.20 31.35
N GLY A 361 -7.52 -16.68 31.59
CA GLY A 361 -8.77 -15.99 31.25
C GLY A 361 -9.15 -16.09 29.77
N GLY A 362 -10.37 -16.57 29.52
CA GLY A 362 -10.94 -16.87 28.21
C GLY A 362 -10.53 -15.92 27.09
N LYS A 363 -9.67 -16.42 26.21
CA LYS A 363 -9.53 -15.93 24.85
C LYS A 363 -9.49 -17.15 23.94
N GLU A 364 -10.50 -17.27 23.09
CA GLU A 364 -10.53 -18.25 22.01
C GLU A 364 -9.36 -17.98 21.05
N TYR A 365 -8.64 -19.05 20.68
CA TYR A 365 -7.64 -19.04 19.62
C TYR A 365 -8.21 -19.81 18.43
N HIS A 366 -8.19 -19.23 17.23
CA HIS A 366 -8.47 -19.95 15.99
C HIS A 366 -7.16 -20.53 15.45
N LEU A 367 -7.15 -21.84 15.17
CA LEU A 367 -6.03 -22.53 14.55
C LEU A 367 -6.14 -22.39 13.02
N LEU A 368 -5.14 -21.77 12.38
CA LEU A 368 -5.01 -21.78 10.92
C LEU A 368 -4.10 -22.95 10.52
N ARG A 369 -4.69 -24.00 9.94
CA ARG A 369 -3.95 -25.10 9.30
C ARG A 369 -3.52 -24.63 7.91
N ILE A 370 -2.24 -24.30 7.75
CA ILE A 370 -1.58 -24.26 6.44
C ILE A 370 -0.79 -25.56 6.35
N GLU A 371 -1.04 -26.36 5.30
CA GLU A 371 -0.29 -27.60 5.12
C GLU A 371 1.22 -27.29 5.06
N GLY A 372 1.97 -27.87 5.99
CA GLY A 372 3.44 -27.81 6.03
C GLY A 372 4.06 -27.02 7.19
N VAL A 373 3.41 -26.01 7.79
CA VAL A 373 3.94 -25.25 8.95
C VAL A 373 2.81 -24.60 9.75
N MET A 374 2.71 -24.89 11.06
CA MET A 374 1.80 -24.16 11.97
C MET A 374 2.37 -22.78 12.30
N PHE A 375 1.62 -21.71 12.00
CA PHE A 375 1.86 -20.37 12.54
C PHE A 375 0.69 -19.95 13.43
N PHE A 376 1.00 -19.42 14.61
CA PHE A 376 0.04 -18.77 15.50
C PHE A 376 0.27 -17.25 15.46
N ALA A 377 -0.77 -16.46 15.21
CA ALA A 377 -0.71 -15.01 15.33
C ALA A 377 -1.10 -14.57 16.75
N GLN A 378 -0.21 -13.84 17.43
CA GLN A 378 -0.49 -13.31 18.77
C GLN A 378 -1.26 -11.98 18.68
N ARG A 379 -2.45 -11.92 19.28
CA ARG A 379 -3.25 -10.70 19.54
C ARG A 379 -2.59 -9.89 20.66
N THR A 380 -1.94 -8.76 20.37
CA THR A 380 -1.52 -7.78 21.40
C THR A 380 -2.70 -6.90 21.81
N LEU A 381 -3.52 -7.40 22.74
CA LEU A 381 -4.34 -6.54 23.59
C LEU A 381 -3.51 -6.22 24.84
N ARG A 382 -3.24 -4.94 25.12
CA ARG A 382 -2.87 -4.52 26.48
C ARG A 382 -4.15 -4.40 27.30
N PRO A 383 -4.29 -5.11 28.43
CA PRO A 383 -5.08 -4.61 29.53
C PRO A 383 -4.13 -4.02 30.58
N SER A 384 -4.36 -2.76 30.93
CA SER A 384 -3.86 -2.20 32.17
C SER A 384 -4.75 -2.73 33.30
N PHE A 385 -4.26 -3.66 34.12
CA PHE A 385 -4.77 -3.90 35.47
C PHE A 385 -3.65 -4.44 36.35
N ASN A 386 -3.50 -3.83 37.53
CA ASN A 386 -2.68 -4.29 38.63
C ASN A 386 -3.12 -5.68 39.06
N LEU A 387 -2.16 -6.59 39.21
CA LEU A 387 -2.33 -7.88 39.86
C LEU A 387 -1.02 -8.19 40.60
N ASP A 388 -0.94 -7.69 41.83
CA ASP A 388 -0.28 -8.43 42.90
C ASP A 388 -1.07 -9.73 43.08
N ASP A 389 -0.60 -10.82 42.48
CA ASP A 389 -0.51 -12.11 43.16
C ASP A 389 0.16 -13.17 42.27
N LYS A 390 1.08 -13.88 42.90
CA LYS A 390 2.02 -14.85 42.32
C LYS A 390 1.31 -16.06 41.70
N CYS A 391 1.48 -16.28 40.40
CA CYS A 391 1.28 -17.59 39.75
C CYS A 391 2.33 -17.80 38.64
N TYR A 392 3.49 -18.32 39.01
CA TYR A 392 4.54 -18.79 38.10
C TYR A 392 4.22 -20.22 37.63
N TRP A 393 3.32 -20.39 36.67
CA TRP A 393 3.04 -21.72 36.11
C TRP A 393 2.87 -21.67 34.57
N PHE A 394 4.00 -21.94 33.88
CA PHE A 394 4.23 -22.31 32.47
C PHE A 394 3.51 -21.51 31.35
N GLN A 395 4.27 -20.62 30.68
CA GLN A 395 3.95 -19.96 29.40
C GLN A 395 4.91 -20.40 28.28
N ASP A 396 5.32 -21.66 28.26
CA ASP A 396 6.51 -22.09 27.54
C ASP A 396 6.35 -22.03 26.01
N PHE A 397 5.18 -22.44 25.50
CA PHE A 397 4.91 -22.32 24.06
C PHE A 397 4.72 -20.87 23.64
N GLY A 398 4.04 -20.07 24.47
CA GLY A 398 3.87 -18.62 24.26
C GLY A 398 5.19 -17.88 24.17
N MET A 399 6.15 -18.24 25.02
CA MET A 399 7.50 -17.70 24.99
C MET A 399 8.29 -18.18 23.78
N MET A 400 8.17 -19.46 23.41
CA MET A 400 8.78 -20.01 22.19
C MET A 400 8.32 -19.22 20.94
N MET A 401 7.01 -18.94 20.82
CA MET A 401 6.47 -18.12 19.72
C MET A 401 7.03 -16.69 19.74
N LYS A 402 7.14 -16.07 20.92
CA LYS A 402 7.72 -14.72 21.05
C LYS A 402 9.19 -14.69 20.63
N ASN A 403 9.97 -15.70 21.01
CA ASN A 403 11.39 -15.82 20.73
C ASN A 403 11.70 -16.13 19.25
N ASN A 404 10.71 -16.65 18.51
CA ASN A 404 10.83 -16.98 17.08
C ASN A 404 10.01 -16.03 16.19
N LYS A 405 9.73 -14.80 16.64
CA LYS A 405 9.08 -13.78 15.80
C LYS A 405 9.98 -13.43 14.62
N LEU A 406 9.40 -13.39 13.43
CA LEU A 406 10.08 -12.94 12.22
C LEU A 406 10.21 -11.42 12.23
N PHE A 407 11.38 -10.92 11.86
CA PHE A 407 11.65 -9.50 11.71
C PHE A 407 12.17 -9.21 10.29
N PRO A 408 11.64 -8.20 9.60
CA PRO A 408 12.15 -7.81 8.29
C PRO A 408 13.56 -7.22 8.43
N ARG A 409 14.53 -7.78 7.71
CA ARG A 409 15.90 -7.24 7.61
C ARG A 409 16.05 -6.49 6.29
N LYS A 410 16.52 -5.24 6.33
CA LYS A 410 16.87 -4.51 5.10
C LYS A 410 18.03 -5.24 4.40
N ARG A 411 17.89 -5.57 3.11
CA ARG A 411 18.94 -6.20 2.29
C ARG A 411 20.15 -5.26 2.27
N LYS A 412 21.34 -5.74 2.67
CA LYS A 412 22.62 -5.11 2.34
C LYS A 412 23.06 -5.67 0.99
N TYR A 413 23.55 -4.81 0.10
CA TYR A 413 23.89 -5.15 -1.29
C TYR A 413 25.07 -6.13 -1.45
N GLU A 414 25.78 -6.48 -0.39
CA GLU A 414 27.10 -7.16 -0.46
C GLU A 414 27.16 -8.54 0.22
N GLN A 415 26.06 -9.28 0.33
CA GLN A 415 26.13 -10.66 0.83
C GLN A 415 25.77 -11.66 -0.26
N THR A 416 26.81 -12.07 -0.99
CA THR A 416 26.94 -13.35 -1.70
C THR A 416 27.02 -14.47 -0.67
N GLU A 417 25.89 -14.86 -0.09
CA GLU A 417 25.79 -16.17 0.55
C GLU A 417 24.32 -16.63 0.56
N GLU A 418 24.14 -17.82 -0.01
CA GLU A 418 22.88 -18.39 -0.50
C GLU A 418 22.01 -19.01 0.61
N GLU A 419 22.17 -18.57 1.86
CA GLU A 419 21.24 -18.97 2.92
C GLU A 419 20.16 -17.90 3.09
N THR A 420 18.96 -18.18 2.57
CA THR A 420 17.83 -17.29 2.76
C THR A 420 17.57 -17.10 4.25
N LEU A 421 17.31 -15.87 4.72
CA LEU A 421 17.00 -15.58 6.12
C LEU A 421 15.85 -16.45 6.67
N LEU A 422 14.93 -16.84 5.79
CA LEU A 422 13.85 -17.78 6.12
C LEU A 422 14.38 -19.19 6.44
N ASN A 423 15.41 -19.67 5.75
CA ASN A 423 16.05 -20.94 6.06
C ASN A 423 16.72 -20.90 7.44
N ARG A 424 17.38 -19.78 7.80
CA ARG A 424 17.92 -19.60 9.15
C ARG A 424 16.84 -19.62 10.23
N SER A 425 15.72 -18.92 10.02
CA SER A 425 14.57 -18.99 10.94
C SER A 425 13.98 -20.39 11.03
N ARG A 426 13.94 -21.15 9.93
CA ARG A 426 13.50 -22.56 9.94
C ARG A 426 14.46 -23.45 10.72
N ALA A 427 15.77 -23.33 10.49
CA ALA A 427 16.79 -24.10 11.20
C ALA A 427 16.77 -23.79 12.71
N GLN A 428 16.55 -22.52 13.08
CA GLN A 428 16.34 -22.15 14.48
C GLN A 428 15.10 -22.84 15.07
N LEU A 429 13.97 -22.81 14.37
CA LEU A 429 12.76 -23.50 14.82
C LEU A 429 13.00 -25.00 14.99
N ASP A 430 13.66 -25.65 14.04
CA ASP A 430 14.02 -27.08 14.11
C ASP A 430 14.86 -27.41 15.36
N ARG A 431 15.87 -26.59 15.67
CA ARG A 431 16.65 -26.73 16.93
C ARG A 431 15.77 -26.57 18.17
N HIS A 432 14.90 -25.55 18.17
CA HIS A 432 14.02 -25.23 19.30
C HIS A 432 12.92 -26.28 19.53
N THR A 433 12.55 -27.06 18.50
CA THR A 433 11.50 -28.08 18.58
C THR A 433 12.04 -29.52 18.62
N LYS A 434 13.35 -29.72 18.46
CA LYS A 434 14.00 -31.05 18.47
C LYS A 434 13.66 -31.90 19.69
N PHE A 435 13.55 -31.27 20.86
CA PHE A 435 12.99 -31.89 22.07
C PHE A 435 12.08 -30.88 22.78
N TRP A 436 10.81 -30.83 22.36
CA TRP A 436 9.81 -29.94 22.94
C TRP A 436 8.56 -30.72 23.40
N PRO A 437 8.49 -31.14 24.66
CA PRO A 437 7.36 -31.89 25.20
C PRO A 437 6.11 -31.01 25.30
N ILE A 438 5.01 -31.48 24.70
CA ILE A 438 3.77 -30.70 24.54
C ILE A 438 2.92 -30.65 25.82
N THR A 439 3.02 -31.67 26.66
CA THR A 439 2.31 -31.76 27.95
C THR A 439 3.29 -31.64 29.13
N ILE A 440 2.78 -31.19 30.27
CA ILE A 440 3.55 -31.11 31.52
C ILE A 440 3.97 -32.52 31.96
N SER A 441 3.09 -33.52 31.81
CA SER A 441 3.37 -34.93 32.10
C SER A 441 4.44 -35.59 31.25
N ALA A 442 4.67 -35.12 30.02
CA ALA A 442 5.61 -35.75 29.09
C ALA A 442 7.08 -35.44 29.39
N THR A 443 7.37 -34.65 30.43
CA THR A 443 8.74 -34.24 30.75
C THR A 443 8.97 -34.04 32.23
N PHE A 444 10.15 -34.43 32.67
CA PHE A 444 10.65 -34.09 33.99
C PHE A 444 11.55 -32.84 33.96
N LEU A 445 12.47 -32.80 32.99
CA LEU A 445 13.51 -31.76 32.87
C LEU A 445 12.92 -30.34 32.83
N PHE A 446 11.97 -30.09 31.92
CA PHE A 446 11.38 -28.75 31.78
C PHE A 446 10.49 -28.33 32.97
N ASN A 447 10.09 -29.26 33.83
CA ASN A 447 9.32 -28.95 35.04
C ASN A 447 10.20 -28.57 36.23
N LEU A 448 11.51 -28.78 36.12
CA LEU A 448 12.51 -28.51 37.15
C LEU A 448 13.30 -27.22 36.90
N LYS A 449 12.70 -26.20 36.28
CA LYS A 449 13.41 -24.95 35.90
C LYS A 449 14.31 -24.38 36.99
N ASN A 450 13.85 -24.40 38.25
CA ASN A 450 14.63 -23.93 39.40
C ASN A 450 15.98 -24.65 39.61
N TYR A 451 16.12 -25.88 39.13
CA TYR A 451 17.31 -26.71 39.24
C TYR A 451 18.14 -26.74 37.97
N VAL A 452 17.52 -26.50 36.81
CA VAL A 452 18.16 -26.68 35.50
C VAL A 452 18.40 -25.38 34.75
N ASP A 453 17.79 -24.26 35.13
CA ASP A 453 18.07 -22.98 34.47
C ASP A 453 19.52 -22.51 34.71
N PRO A 454 20.21 -21.92 33.72
CA PRO A 454 19.75 -21.61 32.34
C PRO A 454 19.93 -22.74 31.28
N LEU A 455 20.28 -23.97 31.66
CA LEU A 455 20.65 -25.07 30.72
C LEU A 455 19.67 -25.26 29.55
N PRO A 456 18.33 -25.31 29.73
CA PRO A 456 17.41 -25.49 28.60
C PRO A 456 17.43 -24.36 27.57
N THR A 457 17.85 -23.15 27.97
CA THR A 457 17.97 -22.01 27.05
C THR A 457 19.31 -22.04 26.32
N LEU A 458 20.38 -22.40 27.01
CA LEU A 458 21.72 -22.52 26.44
C LEU A 458 21.78 -23.63 25.38
N MET A 459 21.16 -24.78 25.64
CA MET A 459 21.12 -25.92 24.71
C MET A 459 20.47 -25.61 23.34
N LEU A 460 19.74 -24.50 23.22
CA LEU A 460 19.09 -24.09 21.98
C LEU A 460 19.95 -23.14 21.13
N LYS A 461 21.09 -22.68 21.65
CA LYS A 461 22.04 -21.85 20.91
C LYS A 461 22.71 -22.66 19.80
N GLU A 462 23.12 -21.96 18.75
CA GLU A 462 23.88 -22.56 17.65
C GLU A 462 25.29 -22.92 18.08
N GLU A 463 25.90 -22.06 18.89
CA GLU A 463 27.23 -22.23 19.48
C GLU A 463 27.17 -21.81 20.96
N LEU A 464 27.97 -22.48 21.79
CA LEU A 464 28.15 -22.16 23.21
C LEU A 464 29.54 -21.56 23.41
N THR A 465 29.61 -20.50 24.22
CA THR A 465 30.89 -19.94 24.69
C THR A 465 31.52 -20.81 25.78
N ASP A 466 32.82 -20.64 26.03
CA ASP A 466 33.52 -21.40 27.07
C ASP A 466 32.92 -21.15 28.47
N GLU A 467 32.50 -19.91 28.75
CA GLU A 467 31.80 -19.56 29.99
C GLU A 467 30.45 -20.30 30.12
N GLU A 468 29.66 -20.34 29.06
CA GLU A 468 28.36 -21.04 29.03
C GLU A 468 28.52 -22.55 29.17
N VAL A 469 29.59 -23.12 28.62
CA VAL A 469 29.93 -24.54 28.83
C VAL A 469 30.24 -24.79 30.30
N VAL A 470 30.95 -23.88 30.98
CA VAL A 470 31.21 -24.00 32.42
C VAL A 470 29.90 -23.92 33.22
N GLU A 471 28.99 -23.00 32.89
CA GLU A 471 27.67 -22.91 33.53
C GLU A 471 26.87 -24.21 33.35
N CYS A 472 26.84 -24.76 32.14
CA CYS A 472 26.18 -26.03 31.86
C CYS A 472 26.74 -27.17 32.72
N LYS A 473 28.08 -27.25 32.85
CA LYS A 473 28.75 -28.25 33.69
C LYS A 473 28.40 -28.08 35.17
N GLN A 474 28.36 -26.85 35.68
CA GLN A 474 28.00 -26.57 37.08
C GLN A 474 26.60 -27.07 37.42
N ILE A 475 25.63 -26.85 36.53
CA ILE A 475 24.26 -27.34 36.70
C ILE A 475 24.23 -28.88 36.75
N ILE A 476 24.93 -29.54 35.82
CA ILE A 476 25.01 -31.01 35.79
C ILE A 476 25.65 -31.56 37.07
N TYR A 477 26.76 -30.97 37.54
CA TYR A 477 27.40 -31.39 38.79
C TYR A 477 26.53 -31.14 40.02
N SER A 478 25.74 -30.06 40.04
CA SER A 478 24.77 -29.78 41.10
C SER A 478 23.71 -30.89 41.18
N LEU A 479 23.18 -31.33 40.03
CA LEU A 479 22.20 -32.42 39.95
C LEU A 479 22.80 -33.76 40.42
N ILE A 480 24.02 -34.09 40.00
CA ILE A 480 24.75 -35.28 40.48
C ILE A 480 24.94 -35.21 42.00
N GLY A 481 25.27 -34.04 42.53
CA GLY A 481 25.40 -33.80 43.97
C GLY A 481 24.10 -34.05 44.72
N GLN A 482 22.96 -33.59 44.19
CA GLN A 482 21.64 -33.82 44.79
C GLN A 482 21.23 -35.31 44.76
N GLU A 483 21.52 -35.99 43.65
CA GLU A 483 21.29 -37.44 43.51
C GLU A 483 22.10 -38.22 44.56
N SER A 484 23.39 -37.89 44.74
CA SER A 484 24.28 -38.56 45.70
C SER A 484 23.83 -38.40 47.17
N LYS A 485 23.08 -37.33 47.46
CA LYS A 485 22.51 -37.04 48.78
C LYS A 485 21.10 -37.61 48.98
N HIS A 486 20.54 -38.25 47.96
CA HIS A 486 19.14 -38.68 47.91
C HIS A 486 18.15 -37.55 48.25
N GLU A 487 18.47 -36.30 47.87
CA GLU A 487 17.59 -35.16 48.06
C GLU A 487 16.41 -35.24 47.07
N PRO A 488 15.15 -35.21 47.52
CA PRO A 488 14.01 -35.28 46.62
C PRO A 488 13.88 -33.97 45.83
N LEU A 489 13.90 -34.08 44.50
CA LEU A 489 13.61 -32.95 43.60
C LEU A 489 12.15 -32.55 43.77
N GLN A 490 11.90 -31.29 44.14
CA GLN A 490 10.53 -30.78 44.27
C GLN A 490 9.90 -30.66 42.88
N THR A 491 9.08 -31.65 42.51
CA THR A 491 8.23 -31.55 41.32
C THR A 491 7.02 -30.66 41.61
N PRO A 492 6.61 -29.81 40.66
CA PRO A 492 5.27 -29.23 40.66
C PRO A 492 4.23 -30.32 40.91
N SER A 493 3.33 -30.11 41.86
CA SER A 493 2.30 -31.09 42.27
C SER A 493 1.48 -31.58 41.07
N MET A 494 1.90 -32.69 40.47
CA MET A 494 1.18 -33.43 39.45
C MET A 494 0.15 -34.34 40.13
N GLY A 495 -0.94 -33.76 40.63
CA GLY A 495 -2.24 -34.42 40.84
C GLY A 495 -2.33 -35.77 41.61
N GLN A 496 -1.26 -36.32 42.17
CA GLN A 496 -1.27 -37.58 42.92
C GLN A 496 -0.49 -37.41 44.22
N ARG A 497 -1.22 -37.40 45.33
CA ARG A 497 -0.67 -37.66 46.67
C ARG A 497 -0.22 -39.11 46.71
N GLY A 498 1.04 -39.35 46.41
CA GLY A 498 1.72 -40.63 46.59
C GLY A 498 3.22 -40.41 46.57
N LYS A 499 3.97 -41.20 47.33
CA LYS A 499 5.42 -41.33 47.11
C LYS A 499 5.61 -41.67 45.64
N GLY A 500 6.33 -40.84 44.89
CA GLY A 500 6.61 -41.11 43.49
C GLY A 500 7.23 -42.52 43.33
N PRO A 501 6.92 -43.25 42.24
CA PRO A 501 7.57 -44.52 41.97
C PRO A 501 9.09 -44.32 41.98
N LYS A 502 9.82 -45.29 42.56
CA LYS A 502 11.28 -45.26 42.67
C LYS A 502 11.96 -45.24 41.32
#